data_AF-A0A6H5HE96-F1
#
_entry.id   AF-A0A6H5HE96-F1
#
_cell.length_a   1.000
_cell.length_b   1.000
_cell.length_c   1.000
_cell.angle_alpha   90.00
_cell.angle_beta   90.00
_cell.angle_gamma   90.00
#
_symmetry.space_group_name_H-M   'P 1'
#
loop_
_entity.id
_entity.type
_entity.pdbx_description
1 polymer ?
#
loop_
_entity_poly.entity_id
_entity_poly.type
_entity_poly.pdbx_seq_one_letter_code
_entity_poly.pdbx_strand_id
1 'polypeptide(L)'
;MLRLVFPIPIDLFQIYREIHRPAPTLRKWISFVHFRRKINVTSELRRDQEAGALSYCSFGTYPSGYHVQYKQLWRTRMLRGLPAYEWWRLPPDEVFLRAYVFNYTNTEAFMNGDADTLKVEEVGPYIFKEKLYHENPTFHENGTMTYTAVRKLIYLPEMNTLETNATILVPNMAVMASASYLAEAPFITKWGFNMMVRRAGSKPFVNAQVWDYFWNFTDPLFDVLASIAPALVPTKNTGILHTVYEDFTDNVTVFTQPSNGDFKFFKIDQYNGSPGLNKYENPKCDSIQGSTEGVHYHQRVNRNDTIYYLRKTICRAVPLRWKNDMLVRGIKAYKFILLNNTYDRPEVPEDECYRDPSYPILPSGVTDVSPCYYS
;
A
#
# COMPACT_ATOMS: atom_id res chain seq x y z
N MET A 1 4.17 -10.30 -1.48
CA MET A 1 4.92 -9.32 -2.27
C MET A 1 3.94 -8.25 -2.77
N LEU A 2 3.85 -7.12 -2.07
CA LEU A 2 3.21 -5.92 -2.62
C LEU A 2 4.22 -5.31 -3.61
N ARG A 3 3.93 -5.33 -4.91
CA ARG A 3 4.59 -4.43 -5.86
C ARG A 3 3.82 -3.11 -5.80
N LEU A 4 4.40 -2.09 -5.18
CA LEU A 4 3.89 -0.73 -5.27
C LEU A 4 4.32 -0.19 -6.63
N VAL A 5 3.40 -0.20 -7.59
CA VAL A 5 3.53 0.53 -8.84
C VAL A 5 2.69 1.78 -8.68
N PHE A 6 3.32 2.95 -8.72
CA PHE A 6 2.60 4.23 -8.72
C PHE A 6 2.28 4.59 -10.17
N PRO A 7 1.05 4.39 -10.67
CA PRO A 7 0.64 4.95 -11.95
C PRO A 7 0.55 6.48 -11.81
N ILE A 8 1.33 7.21 -12.60
CA ILE A 8 1.24 8.67 -12.64
C ILE A 8 0.15 9.06 -13.66
N PRO A 9 -0.85 9.89 -13.29
CA PRO A 9 -1.86 10.39 -14.23
C PRO A 9 -1.23 11.19 -15.39
N ILE A 10 -1.60 10.86 -16.63
CA ILE A 10 -1.12 11.52 -17.85
C ILE A 10 -1.51 13.01 -17.89
N ASP A 11 -2.60 13.40 -17.22
CA ASP A 11 -3.13 14.78 -17.23
C ASP A 11 -2.20 15.79 -16.54
N LEU A 12 -1.39 15.35 -15.56
CA LEU A 12 -0.38 16.20 -14.91
C LEU A 12 0.74 16.63 -15.87
N PHE A 13 1.07 15.81 -16.87
CA PHE A 13 2.10 16.10 -17.85
C PHE A 13 1.62 17.02 -18.97
N GLN A 14 0.33 16.99 -19.31
CA GLN A 14 -0.24 17.92 -20.29
C GLN A 14 -0.20 19.37 -19.80
N ILE A 15 -0.49 19.60 -18.52
CA ILE A 15 -0.39 20.92 -17.89
C ILE A 15 1.05 21.44 -17.98
N TYR A 16 2.06 20.60 -17.68
CA TYR A 16 3.46 20.99 -17.81
C TYR A 16 3.86 21.31 -19.27
N ARG A 17 3.37 20.54 -20.25
CA ARG A 17 3.62 20.74 -21.69
C ARG A 17 3.04 22.06 -22.22
N GLU A 18 1.85 22.48 -21.77
CA GLU A 18 1.25 23.75 -22.22
C GLU A 18 2.07 24.99 -21.80
N ILE A 19 2.80 24.89 -20.70
CA ILE A 19 3.54 26.01 -20.10
C ILE A 19 4.94 26.18 -20.72
N HIS A 20 5.45 25.16 -21.43
CA HIS A 20 6.79 25.17 -22.05
C HIS A 20 6.74 25.22 -23.58
N ARG A 21 5.56 25.39 -24.19
CA ARG A 21 5.48 25.70 -25.62
C ARG A 21 6.02 27.11 -25.89
N PRO A 22 6.97 27.31 -26.82
CA PRO A 22 7.20 28.62 -27.39
C PRO A 22 5.90 29.12 -28.04
N ALA A 23 5.53 30.37 -27.78
CA ALA A 23 4.24 30.94 -28.17
C ALA A 23 3.92 30.69 -29.65
N PRO A 24 2.82 29.98 -29.99
CA PRO A 24 2.31 30.00 -31.35
C PRO A 24 1.47 31.26 -31.55
N THR A 25 1.66 31.87 -32.71
CA THR A 25 0.88 32.99 -33.22
C THR A 25 -0.63 32.75 -33.10
N LEU A 26 -1.36 33.82 -32.76
CA LEU A 26 -2.83 33.90 -32.68
C LEU A 26 -3.49 33.34 -33.97
N ARG A 27 -3.83 32.04 -33.99
CA ARG A 27 -4.90 31.43 -34.79
C ARG A 27 -4.93 29.92 -34.55
N LYS A 28 -5.74 29.51 -33.58
CA LYS A 28 -6.52 28.25 -33.52
C LYS A 28 -6.97 28.02 -32.07
N TRP A 29 -7.92 28.83 -31.62
CA TRP A 29 -8.84 28.45 -30.55
C TRP A 29 -10.11 28.00 -31.26
N ILE A 30 -10.41 26.71 -31.23
CA ILE A 30 -11.75 26.10 -31.36
C ILE A 30 -11.58 24.60 -31.05
N SER A 31 -12.30 24.16 -30.02
CA SER A 31 -12.72 22.78 -29.71
C SER A 31 -11.66 21.71 -29.52
N PHE A 32 -11.55 21.14 -28.30
CA PHE A 32 -11.44 19.68 -28.13
C PHE A 32 -12.00 19.25 -26.77
N VAL A 33 -13.22 18.70 -26.82
CA VAL A 33 -13.86 17.85 -25.82
C VAL A 33 -13.40 16.41 -26.08
N HIS A 34 -13.18 15.63 -25.02
CA HIS A 34 -12.95 14.18 -25.01
C HIS A 34 -11.70 13.67 -25.75
N PHE A 35 -10.62 13.39 -25.01
CA PHE A 35 -9.55 12.51 -25.49
C PHE A 35 -9.17 11.48 -24.42
N ARG A 36 -9.77 10.28 -24.51
CA ARG A 36 -9.29 9.09 -23.77
C ARG A 36 -8.00 8.60 -24.43
N ARG A 37 -6.83 8.89 -23.84
CA ARG A 37 -5.60 8.17 -24.21
C ARG A 37 -5.48 6.91 -23.36
N LYS A 38 -5.47 5.75 -24.02
CA LYS A 38 -5.23 4.44 -23.41
C LYS A 38 -3.79 4.38 -22.90
N ILE A 39 -3.61 4.00 -21.63
CA ILE A 39 -2.34 3.49 -21.14
C ILE A 39 -2.19 2.07 -21.73
N ASN A 40 -1.39 1.91 -22.78
CA ASN A 40 -0.92 0.59 -23.18
C ASN A 40 0.33 0.27 -22.36
N VAL A 41 0.13 -0.33 -21.18
CA VAL A 41 1.20 -1.12 -20.56
C VAL A 41 1.28 -2.42 -21.36
N THR A 42 2.23 -2.51 -22.29
CA THR A 42 2.54 -3.80 -22.93
C THR A 42 2.98 -4.79 -21.85
N SER A 43 2.14 -5.79 -21.62
CA SER A 43 2.28 -6.79 -20.59
C SER A 43 3.32 -7.84 -20.96
N GLU A 44 4.59 -7.58 -20.66
CA GLU A 44 5.66 -8.59 -20.64
C GLU A 44 6.44 -8.54 -19.32
N LEU A 45 5.72 -8.49 -18.19
CA LEU A 45 6.29 -8.70 -16.85
C LEU A 45 5.41 -9.68 -16.06
N ARG A 46 5.23 -10.89 -16.60
CA ARG A 46 4.67 -12.03 -15.86
C ARG A 46 5.80 -12.70 -15.06
N ARG A 47 6.11 -12.14 -13.88
CA ARG A 47 6.89 -12.83 -12.84
C ARG A 47 6.24 -12.58 -11.47
N ASP A 48 5.67 -13.66 -10.95
CA ASP A 48 5.29 -13.96 -9.56
C ASP A 48 4.83 -12.79 -8.67
N GLN A 49 3.58 -12.36 -8.86
CA GLN A 49 2.82 -11.69 -7.80
C GLN A 49 2.36 -12.73 -6.77
N GLU A 50 3.24 -13.10 -5.84
CA GLU A 50 2.84 -13.85 -4.64
C GLU A 50 2.74 -12.90 -3.44
N ALA A 51 1.56 -12.35 -3.20
CA ALA A 51 1.17 -11.85 -1.89
C ALA A 51 0.69 -13.02 -1.03
N GLY A 52 1.65 -13.81 -0.52
CA GLY A 52 1.39 -14.78 0.54
C GLY A 52 1.90 -14.24 1.87
N ALA A 53 1.00 -13.79 2.73
CA ALA A 53 1.27 -13.87 4.17
C ALA A 53 1.11 -15.35 4.54
N LEU A 54 2.22 -16.09 4.64
CA LEU A 54 2.20 -17.41 5.25
C LEU A 54 2.17 -17.19 6.76
N SER A 55 0.98 -17.06 7.34
CA SER A 55 0.82 -17.39 8.76
C SER A 55 0.44 -18.87 8.89
N TYR A 56 1.22 -19.57 9.68
CA TYR A 56 1.13 -21.01 9.86
C TYR A 56 0.02 -21.36 10.86
N CYS A 57 -1.16 -21.72 10.36
CA CYS A 57 -2.12 -22.47 11.18
C CYS A 57 -1.70 -23.94 11.22
N SER A 58 -1.14 -24.36 12.36
CA SER A 58 -0.75 -25.74 12.60
C SER A 58 -1.98 -26.61 12.90
N PHE A 59 -2.38 -27.47 11.96
CA PHE A 59 -3.33 -28.56 12.23
C PHE A 59 -2.60 -29.90 12.14
N GLY A 60 -2.10 -30.38 13.28
CA GLY A 60 -1.59 -31.74 13.39
C GLY A 60 -2.73 -32.75 13.32
N THR A 61 -2.65 -33.71 12.41
CA THR A 61 -3.53 -34.88 12.37
C THR A 61 -2.90 -36.03 13.15
N TYR A 62 -3.57 -36.51 14.20
CA TYR A 62 -3.32 -37.81 14.83
C TYR A 62 -4.65 -38.53 15.08
N PRO A 63 -4.68 -39.88 15.06
CA PRO A 63 -5.91 -40.65 15.08
C PRO A 63 -6.51 -40.79 16.48
N SER A 64 -7.83 -40.92 16.50
CA SER A 64 -8.75 -41.22 17.61
C SER A 64 -9.28 -40.04 18.46
N GLY A 65 -10.57 -39.75 18.24
CA GLY A 65 -11.60 -39.74 19.28
C GLY A 65 -11.60 -38.62 20.31
N TYR A 66 -12.35 -37.55 20.02
CA TYR A 66 -13.06 -36.64 20.94
C TYR A 66 -12.32 -35.89 22.08
N HIS A 67 -11.15 -36.34 22.55
CA HIS A 67 -10.38 -35.66 23.61
C HIS A 67 -9.35 -34.63 23.09
N VAL A 68 -9.03 -34.65 21.79
CA VAL A 68 -7.99 -33.79 21.20
C VAL A 68 -8.47 -32.35 20.97
N GLN A 69 -9.77 -32.17 20.66
CA GLN A 69 -10.33 -30.86 20.31
C GLN A 69 -10.23 -29.86 21.47
N TYR A 70 -10.47 -30.32 22.71
CA TYR A 70 -10.29 -29.50 23.91
C TYR A 70 -8.83 -29.09 24.11
N LYS A 71 -7.85 -30.02 24.01
CA LYS A 71 -6.42 -29.71 24.16
C LYS A 71 -5.90 -28.69 23.14
N GLN A 72 -6.45 -28.69 21.92
CA GLN A 72 -6.09 -27.74 20.87
C GLN A 72 -6.66 -26.34 21.14
N LEU A 73 -7.91 -26.26 21.61
CA LEU A 73 -8.56 -25.00 22.02
C LEU A 73 -7.88 -24.34 23.24
N TRP A 74 -7.31 -25.11 24.15
CA TRP A 74 -6.50 -24.56 25.25
C TRP A 74 -5.20 -23.91 24.76
N ARG A 75 -4.61 -24.40 23.67
CA ARG A 75 -3.35 -23.89 23.10
C ARG A 75 -3.51 -22.67 22.19
N THR A 76 -4.72 -22.39 21.71
CA THR A 76 -5.04 -21.23 20.89
C THR A 76 -5.59 -20.04 21.69
N ARG A 77 -5.58 -20.11 23.03
CA ARG A 77 -5.95 -18.97 23.86
C ARG A 77 -4.85 -17.91 23.82
N MET A 78 -5.27 -16.66 23.74
CA MET A 78 -4.38 -15.49 23.83
C MET A 78 -3.98 -15.23 25.29
N LEU A 79 -3.36 -16.19 25.97
CA LEU A 79 -2.87 -16.04 27.34
C LEU A 79 -1.34 -15.99 27.34
N ARG A 80 -0.77 -15.08 28.16
CA ARG A 80 0.68 -14.93 28.32
C ARG A 80 1.34 -16.27 28.68
N GLY A 81 2.47 -16.57 28.05
CA GLY A 81 3.20 -17.83 28.22
C GLY A 81 2.69 -18.99 27.36
N LEU A 82 1.54 -18.88 26.70
CA LEU A 82 1.09 -19.88 25.73
C LEU A 82 1.67 -19.61 24.34
N PRO A 83 1.95 -20.66 23.53
CA PRO A 83 2.56 -20.51 22.22
C PRO A 83 1.83 -19.54 21.29
N ALA A 84 0.49 -19.57 21.24
CA ALA A 84 -0.28 -18.66 20.37
C ALA A 84 -0.06 -17.18 20.73
N TYR A 85 -0.02 -16.86 22.02
CA TYR A 85 0.26 -15.50 22.48
C TYR A 85 1.70 -15.10 22.22
N GLU A 86 2.69 -15.94 22.53
CA GLU A 86 4.10 -15.59 22.34
C GLU A 86 4.46 -15.45 20.85
N TRP A 87 3.93 -16.33 19.99
CA TRP A 87 4.10 -16.24 18.55
C TRP A 87 3.37 -15.04 17.95
N TRP A 88 2.19 -14.70 18.48
CA TRP A 88 1.53 -13.47 18.07
C TRP A 88 2.38 -12.25 18.47
N ARG A 89 2.78 -12.15 19.74
CA ARG A 89 3.49 -10.99 20.30
C ARG A 89 4.81 -10.71 19.57
N LEU A 90 5.57 -11.77 19.27
CA LEU A 90 6.84 -11.67 18.54
C LEU A 90 6.89 -12.77 17.48
N PRO A 91 6.26 -12.55 16.31
CA PRO A 91 6.26 -13.52 15.22
C PRO A 91 7.68 -13.81 14.71
N PRO A 92 7.95 -15.04 14.23
CA PRO A 92 9.22 -15.35 13.60
C PRO A 92 9.52 -14.41 12.43
N ASP A 93 10.78 -14.02 12.30
CA ASP A 93 11.18 -13.01 11.31
C ASP A 93 11.39 -13.56 9.88
N GLU A 94 10.37 -14.18 9.32
CA GLU A 94 10.44 -14.83 8.01
C GLU A 94 9.95 -13.93 6.86
N VAL A 95 9.63 -12.65 7.14
CA VAL A 95 9.06 -11.72 6.16
C VAL A 95 10.15 -10.83 5.55
N PHE A 96 10.36 -11.00 4.24
CA PHE A 96 11.26 -10.17 3.46
C PHE A 96 10.48 -9.25 2.51
N LEU A 97 10.81 -7.97 2.52
CA LEU A 97 10.41 -7.01 1.50
C LEU A 97 11.47 -7.01 0.40
N ARG A 98 11.03 -7.20 -0.85
CA ARG A 98 11.85 -7.03 -2.05
C ARG A 98 11.37 -5.78 -2.76
N ALA A 99 12.13 -4.71 -2.68
CA ALA A 99 11.81 -3.43 -3.31
C ALA A 99 12.46 -3.35 -4.69
N TYR A 100 11.71 -2.87 -5.67
CA TYR A 100 12.17 -2.65 -7.04
C TYR A 100 11.86 -1.21 -7.41
N VAL A 101 12.81 -0.53 -8.05
CA VAL A 101 12.61 0.82 -8.57
C VAL A 101 12.60 0.77 -10.09
N PHE A 102 11.74 1.57 -10.71
CA PHE A 102 11.71 1.73 -12.15
C PHE A 102 12.58 2.91 -12.57
N ASN A 103 13.70 2.62 -13.23
CA ASN A 103 14.59 3.60 -13.84
C ASN A 103 14.01 4.02 -15.19
N TYR A 104 13.73 5.30 -15.38
CA TYR A 104 13.13 5.80 -16.62
C TYR A 104 14.21 6.11 -17.66
N THR A 105 13.99 5.73 -18.92
CA THR A 105 15.04 5.81 -19.96
C THR A 105 14.75 6.82 -21.08
N ASN A 106 13.55 7.38 -21.16
CA ASN A 106 13.15 8.30 -22.24
C ASN A 106 12.37 9.53 -21.73
N THR A 107 12.64 9.99 -20.51
CA THR A 107 11.90 11.10 -19.89
C THR A 107 11.95 12.36 -20.75
N GLU A 108 13.08 12.74 -21.34
CA GLU A 108 13.19 13.94 -22.19
C GLU A 108 12.30 13.87 -23.43
N ALA A 109 12.37 12.77 -24.19
CA ALA A 109 11.50 12.56 -25.36
C ALA A 109 10.02 12.57 -24.97
N PHE A 110 9.67 12.00 -23.81
CA PHE A 110 8.31 12.05 -23.30
C PHE A 110 7.91 13.48 -22.90
N MET A 111 8.78 14.24 -22.23
CA MET A 111 8.48 15.61 -21.80
C MET A 111 8.33 16.55 -23.00
N ASN A 112 9.12 16.37 -24.05
CA ASN A 112 9.05 17.15 -25.30
C ASN A 112 7.83 16.79 -26.17
N GLY A 113 7.20 15.64 -25.92
CA GLY A 113 6.09 15.14 -26.73
C GLY A 113 6.52 14.32 -27.95
N ASP A 114 7.81 14.00 -28.07
CA ASP A 114 8.38 13.13 -29.10
C ASP A 114 8.07 11.63 -28.83
N ALA A 115 7.74 11.30 -27.58
CA ALA A 115 7.27 9.99 -27.17
C ALA A 115 5.92 10.08 -26.43
N ASP A 116 4.99 9.19 -26.78
CA ASP A 116 3.68 9.08 -26.14
C ASP A 116 3.68 8.18 -24.89
N THR A 117 4.75 7.41 -24.66
CA THR A 117 4.87 6.45 -23.56
C THR A 117 6.23 6.56 -22.86
N LEU A 118 6.22 6.36 -21.53
CA LEU A 118 7.43 6.26 -20.73
C LEU A 118 7.98 4.83 -20.81
N LYS A 119 9.29 4.72 -21.00
CA LYS A 119 10.06 3.47 -20.96
C LYS A 119 10.76 3.39 -19.62
N VAL A 120 10.68 2.22 -19.01
CA VAL A 120 11.25 1.95 -17.69
C VAL A 120 12.04 0.64 -17.69
N GLU A 121 13.07 0.60 -16.87
CA GLU A 121 13.89 -0.57 -16.56
C GLU A 121 13.76 -0.88 -15.07
N GLU A 122 13.50 -2.14 -14.74
CA GLU A 122 13.39 -2.57 -13.34
C GLU A 122 14.78 -2.72 -12.71
N VAL A 123 15.01 -2.04 -11.60
CA VAL A 123 16.24 -2.09 -10.79
C VAL A 123 15.91 -2.68 -9.42
N GLY A 124 16.48 -3.85 -9.11
CA GLY A 124 16.24 -4.55 -7.85
C GLY A 124 16.46 -6.07 -7.96
N PRO A 125 16.16 -6.83 -6.89
CA PRO A 125 15.55 -6.37 -5.65
C PRO A 125 16.55 -5.75 -4.67
N TYR A 126 16.11 -4.70 -3.97
CA TYR A 126 16.67 -4.29 -2.69
C TYR A 126 15.93 -5.03 -1.58
N ILE A 127 16.64 -5.86 -0.82
CA ILE A 127 16.09 -6.79 0.16
C ILE A 127 16.14 -6.18 1.55
N PHE A 128 14.99 -6.15 2.20
CA PHE A 128 14.82 -5.73 3.58
C PHE A 128 14.09 -6.83 4.36
N LYS A 129 14.34 -6.90 5.65
CA LYS A 129 13.60 -7.73 6.59
C LYS A 129 12.56 -6.88 7.30
N GLU A 130 11.30 -7.26 7.17
CA GLU A 130 10.23 -6.60 7.91
C GLU A 130 10.06 -7.30 9.27
N LYS A 131 10.27 -6.53 10.33
CA LYS A 131 9.96 -6.93 11.70
C LYS A 131 8.56 -6.48 12.04
N LEU A 132 7.74 -7.42 12.51
CA LEU A 132 6.46 -7.14 13.16
C LEU A 132 6.58 -7.57 14.62
N TYR A 133 6.09 -6.76 15.53
CA TYR A 133 5.92 -7.12 16.93
C TYR A 133 4.75 -6.37 17.51
N HIS A 134 4.21 -6.88 18.61
CA HIS A 134 3.05 -6.30 19.28
C HIS A 134 3.37 -5.93 20.72
N GLU A 135 2.96 -4.73 21.11
CA GLU A 135 3.21 -4.14 22.43
C GLU A 135 1.91 -3.80 23.16
N ASN A 136 2.03 -3.62 24.47
CA ASN A 136 0.97 -3.14 25.36
C ASN A 136 -0.40 -3.87 25.24
N PRO A 137 -0.45 -5.21 25.20
CA PRO A 137 -1.71 -5.92 25.12
C PRO A 137 -2.55 -5.72 26.40
N THR A 138 -3.78 -5.27 26.19
CA THR A 138 -4.80 -5.06 27.20
C THR A 138 -6.00 -5.94 26.89
N PHE A 139 -6.39 -6.79 27.84
CA PHE A 139 -7.54 -7.70 27.71
C PHE A 139 -8.77 -7.07 28.33
N HIS A 140 -9.91 -7.25 27.67
CA HIS A 140 -11.18 -6.65 28.08
C HIS A 140 -12.19 -7.71 28.51
N GLU A 141 -13.13 -7.33 29.38
CA GLU A 141 -14.17 -8.24 29.90
C GLU A 141 -15.12 -8.74 28.81
N ASN A 142 -15.33 -7.95 27.74
CA ASN A 142 -16.11 -8.35 26.56
C ASN A 142 -15.38 -9.37 25.65
N GLY A 143 -14.21 -9.86 26.07
CA GLY A 143 -13.46 -10.89 25.36
C GLY A 143 -12.74 -10.41 24.11
N THR A 144 -12.42 -9.11 24.04
CA THR A 144 -11.48 -8.55 23.07
C THR A 144 -10.11 -8.28 23.71
N MET A 145 -9.12 -8.03 22.86
CA MET A 145 -7.77 -7.62 23.26
C MET A 145 -7.35 -6.45 22.38
N THR A 146 -6.88 -5.37 22.99
CA THR A 146 -6.31 -4.20 22.31
C THR A 146 -4.80 -4.18 22.46
N TYR A 147 -4.08 -3.85 21.39
CA TYR A 147 -2.61 -3.84 21.36
C TYR A 147 -2.08 -2.86 20.32
N THR A 148 -0.80 -2.53 20.43
CA THR A 148 -0.07 -1.74 19.43
C THR A 148 0.72 -2.67 18.51
N ALA A 149 0.37 -2.71 17.23
CA ALA A 149 1.15 -3.39 16.20
C ALA A 149 2.22 -2.43 15.67
N VAL A 150 3.49 -2.86 15.66
CA VAL A 150 4.60 -2.06 15.15
C VAL A 150 5.31 -2.81 14.05
N ARG A 151 5.45 -2.18 12.88
CA ARG A 151 6.27 -2.69 11.78
C ARG A 151 7.50 -1.85 11.56
N LYS A 152 8.64 -2.52 11.42
CA LYS A 152 9.93 -1.87 11.11
C LYS A 152 10.59 -2.57 9.95
N LEU A 153 11.26 -1.79 9.12
CA LEU A 153 12.03 -2.31 8.01
C LEU A 153 13.52 -2.27 8.34
N ILE A 154 14.21 -3.40 8.17
CA ILE A 154 15.63 -3.55 8.45
C ILE A 154 16.34 -3.87 7.14
N TYR A 155 17.29 -3.02 6.73
CA TYR A 155 18.14 -3.31 5.59
C TYR A 155 19.14 -4.42 5.94
N LEU A 156 19.32 -5.38 5.04
CA LEU A 156 20.20 -6.54 5.23
C LEU A 156 21.32 -6.53 4.20
N PRO A 157 22.48 -5.91 4.48
CA PRO A 157 23.58 -5.77 3.54
C PRO A 157 24.01 -7.09 2.90
N GLU A 158 24.06 -8.17 3.67
CA GLU A 158 24.50 -9.50 3.26
C GLU A 158 23.60 -10.17 2.22
N MET A 159 22.35 -9.72 2.07
CA MET A 159 21.42 -10.21 1.07
C MET A 159 21.29 -9.29 -0.15
N ASN A 160 22.02 -8.18 -0.18
CA ASN A 160 21.98 -7.22 -1.26
C ASN A 160 23.32 -7.21 -2.00
N THR A 161 23.28 -7.48 -3.30
CA THR A 161 24.45 -7.38 -4.18
C THR A 161 24.45 -6.10 -5.01
N LEU A 162 23.35 -5.34 -4.98
CA LEU A 162 23.19 -4.10 -5.73
C LEU A 162 23.73 -2.91 -4.93
N GLU A 163 24.33 -1.97 -5.64
CA GLU A 163 24.78 -0.70 -5.08
C GLU A 163 23.57 0.15 -4.65
N THR A 164 23.59 0.63 -3.41
CA THR A 164 22.52 1.48 -2.85
C THR A 164 22.66 2.93 -3.31
N ASN A 165 23.87 3.36 -3.69
CA ASN A 165 24.19 4.67 -4.24
C ASN A 165 24.10 4.73 -5.77
N ALA A 166 23.65 3.65 -6.44
CA ALA A 166 23.41 3.65 -7.86
C ALA A 166 22.44 4.79 -8.23
N THR A 167 22.78 5.54 -9.28
CA THR A 167 21.96 6.66 -9.74
C THR A 167 20.89 6.16 -10.71
N ILE A 168 19.66 6.55 -10.46
CA ILE A 168 18.49 6.21 -11.28
C ILE A 168 17.71 7.47 -11.61
N LEU A 169 17.08 7.48 -12.79
CA LEU A 169 16.21 8.55 -13.24
C LEU A 169 14.76 8.21 -12.85
N VAL A 170 14.17 9.01 -11.97
CA VAL A 170 12.89 8.70 -11.32
C VAL A 170 11.96 9.93 -11.26
N PRO A 171 10.64 9.72 -11.08
CA PRO A 171 9.69 10.80 -10.86
C PRO A 171 10.01 11.52 -9.54
N ASN A 172 9.96 12.84 -9.58
CA ASN A 172 10.10 13.67 -8.39
C ASN A 172 8.80 13.65 -7.59
N MET A 173 8.78 12.87 -6.51
CA MET A 173 7.60 12.65 -5.68
C MET A 173 7.03 13.95 -5.09
N ALA A 174 7.87 14.91 -4.73
CA ALA A 174 7.43 16.20 -4.21
C ALA A 174 6.62 16.99 -5.26
N VAL A 175 7.16 17.11 -6.47
CA VAL A 175 6.47 17.77 -7.59
C VAL A 175 5.18 17.03 -7.95
N MET A 176 5.22 15.69 -8.01
CA MET A 176 4.05 14.86 -8.37
C MET A 176 2.94 14.96 -7.34
N ALA A 177 3.26 14.86 -6.04
CA ALA A 177 2.29 14.95 -4.96
C ALA A 177 1.62 16.34 -4.93
N SER A 178 2.42 17.42 -5.00
CA SER A 178 1.87 18.77 -5.02
C SER A 178 1.02 19.05 -6.26
N ALA A 179 1.46 18.60 -7.44
CA ALA A 179 0.69 18.78 -8.66
C ALA A 179 -0.62 17.98 -8.63
N SER A 180 -0.61 16.76 -8.07
CA SER A 180 -1.81 15.95 -7.86
C SER A 180 -2.80 16.63 -6.91
N TYR A 181 -2.32 17.15 -5.77
CA TYR A 181 -3.16 17.86 -4.80
C TYR A 181 -3.78 19.14 -5.40
N LEU A 182 -3.03 19.85 -6.25
CA LEU A 182 -3.48 21.09 -6.89
C LEU A 182 -4.16 20.87 -8.25
N ALA A 183 -4.45 19.62 -8.62
CA ALA A 183 -5.00 19.27 -9.94
C ALA A 183 -6.33 19.97 -10.22
N GLU A 184 -7.16 20.20 -9.20
CA GLU A 184 -8.46 20.89 -9.31
C GLU A 184 -8.44 22.34 -8.82
N ALA A 185 -7.26 22.87 -8.48
CA ALA A 185 -7.15 24.25 -8.00
C ALA A 185 -7.49 25.28 -9.11
N PRO A 186 -7.93 26.50 -8.75
CA PRO A 186 -8.17 27.58 -9.70
C PRO A 186 -6.91 27.90 -10.53
N PHE A 187 -7.11 28.41 -11.74
CA PHE A 187 -6.03 28.71 -12.68
C PHE A 187 -4.90 29.56 -12.07
N ILE A 188 -5.25 30.60 -11.29
CA ILE A 188 -4.26 31.49 -10.65
C ILE A 188 -3.38 30.71 -9.67
N THR A 189 -3.96 29.81 -8.88
CA THR A 189 -3.23 28.94 -7.95
C THR A 189 -2.29 28.01 -8.70
N LYS A 190 -2.75 27.37 -9.77
CA LYS A 190 -1.92 26.51 -10.63
C LYS A 190 -0.78 27.31 -11.25
N TRP A 191 -1.05 28.51 -11.76
CA TRP A 191 -0.02 29.40 -12.32
C TRP A 191 1.04 29.78 -11.28
N GLY A 192 0.61 30.17 -10.07
CA GLY A 192 1.51 30.48 -8.96
C GLY A 192 2.36 29.29 -8.56
N PHE A 193 1.76 28.10 -8.47
CA PHE A 193 2.48 26.85 -8.22
C PHE A 193 3.54 26.56 -9.29
N ASN A 194 3.20 26.70 -10.57
CA ASN A 194 4.15 26.51 -11.66
C ASN A 194 5.33 27.49 -11.60
N MET A 195 5.08 28.74 -11.18
CA MET A 195 6.15 29.71 -10.93
C MET A 195 7.03 29.29 -9.76
N MET A 196 6.45 28.75 -8.67
CA MET A 196 7.22 28.23 -7.53
C MET A 196 8.10 27.04 -7.93
N VAL A 197 7.56 26.06 -8.65
CA VAL A 197 8.31 24.91 -9.18
C VAL A 197 9.50 25.37 -10.02
N ARG A 198 9.28 26.34 -10.93
CA ARG A 198 10.33 26.93 -11.76
C ARG A 198 11.39 27.66 -10.93
N ARG A 199 10.98 28.46 -9.94
CA ARG A 199 11.89 29.19 -9.05
C ARG A 199 12.72 28.26 -8.18
N ALA A 200 12.13 27.18 -7.69
CA ALA A 200 12.81 26.15 -6.91
C ALA A 200 13.77 25.30 -7.77
N GLY A 201 13.66 25.37 -9.10
CA GLY A 201 14.44 24.54 -10.02
C GLY A 201 14.00 23.08 -10.03
N SER A 202 12.85 22.76 -9.44
CA SER A 202 12.34 21.41 -9.30
C SER A 202 11.85 20.88 -10.65
N LYS A 203 12.23 19.65 -10.99
CA LYS A 203 11.89 18.99 -12.25
C LYS A 203 10.94 17.83 -12.02
N PRO A 204 10.06 17.49 -12.97
CA PRO A 204 9.17 16.32 -12.87
C PRO A 204 9.92 14.99 -12.76
N PHE A 205 11.11 14.90 -13.36
CA PHE A 205 12.02 13.76 -13.25
C PHE A 205 13.38 14.23 -12.80
N VAL A 206 14.02 13.45 -11.92
CA VAL A 206 15.33 13.75 -11.36
C VAL A 206 16.19 12.50 -11.27
N ASN A 207 17.50 12.69 -11.35
CA ASN A 207 18.45 11.66 -10.99
C ASN A 207 18.55 11.60 -9.47
N ALA A 208 18.36 10.42 -8.90
CA ALA A 208 18.46 10.18 -7.46
C ALA A 208 19.26 8.90 -7.21
N GLN A 209 19.93 8.83 -6.06
CA GLN A 209 20.45 7.56 -5.57
C GLN A 209 19.30 6.69 -5.08
N VAL A 210 19.39 5.37 -5.28
CA VAL A 210 18.31 4.48 -4.87
C VAL A 210 18.01 4.58 -3.37
N TRP A 211 19.06 4.65 -2.54
CA TRP A 211 18.91 4.78 -1.10
C TRP A 211 18.17 6.06 -0.70
N ASP A 212 18.54 7.19 -1.28
CA ASP A 212 17.89 8.47 -1.01
C ASP A 212 16.44 8.45 -1.48
N TYR A 213 16.16 7.87 -2.65
CA TYR A 213 14.79 7.74 -3.16
C TYR A 213 13.88 6.90 -2.24
N PHE A 214 14.45 5.92 -1.53
CA PHE A 214 13.72 5.17 -0.52
C PHE A 214 13.58 5.89 0.83
N TRP A 215 14.61 6.59 1.30
CA TRP A 215 14.68 7.00 2.71
C TRP A 215 14.81 8.50 2.95
N ASN A 216 15.41 9.24 2.03
CA ASN A 216 15.82 10.62 2.25
C ASN A 216 15.63 11.47 0.98
N PHE A 217 14.44 11.42 0.40
CA PHE A 217 14.13 12.13 -0.84
C PHE A 217 13.45 13.46 -0.53
N THR A 218 14.21 14.55 -0.63
CA THR A 218 13.73 15.92 -0.36
C THR A 218 13.79 16.77 -1.62
N ASP A 219 12.99 17.83 -1.68
CA ASP A 219 12.97 18.77 -2.80
C ASP A 219 12.83 20.22 -2.31
N PRO A 220 13.58 21.19 -2.87
CA PRO A 220 13.50 22.60 -2.49
C PRO A 220 12.11 23.22 -2.62
N LEU A 221 11.24 22.66 -3.46
CA LEU A 221 9.83 23.06 -3.57
C LEU A 221 9.13 22.98 -2.22
N PHE A 222 9.43 21.95 -1.41
CA PHE A 222 8.79 21.77 -0.11
C PHE A 222 9.28 22.77 0.93
N ASP A 223 10.50 23.28 0.81
CA ASP A 223 10.96 24.40 1.65
C ASP A 223 10.19 25.68 1.34
N VAL A 224 9.98 25.98 0.06
CA VAL A 224 9.20 27.13 -0.38
C VAL A 224 7.73 26.96 0.04
N LEU A 225 7.12 25.81 -0.22
CA LEU A 225 5.73 25.53 0.13
C LEU A 225 5.52 25.57 1.65
N ALA A 226 6.41 24.98 2.44
CA ALA A 226 6.30 24.99 3.90
C ALA A 226 6.39 26.42 4.46
N SER A 227 7.12 27.33 3.81
CA SER A 227 7.19 28.74 4.22
C SER A 227 5.91 29.53 3.95
N ILE A 228 5.13 29.13 2.95
CA ILE A 228 3.93 29.85 2.49
C ILE A 228 2.66 29.21 3.10
N ALA A 229 2.60 27.89 3.07
CA ALA A 229 1.47 27.09 3.52
C ALA A 229 1.96 25.84 4.27
N PRO A 230 2.45 26.01 5.53
CA PRO A 230 2.98 24.90 6.33
C PRO A 230 2.02 23.71 6.46
N ALA A 231 0.71 23.99 6.55
CA ALA A 231 -0.32 22.97 6.67
C ALA A 231 -0.43 22.03 5.46
N LEU A 232 0.10 22.43 4.29
CA LEU A 232 0.09 21.62 3.07
C LEU A 232 1.35 20.75 2.91
N VAL A 233 2.33 20.91 3.80
CA VAL A 233 3.61 20.17 3.75
C VAL A 233 3.78 19.43 5.08
N PRO A 234 3.07 18.31 5.27
CA PRO A 234 3.15 17.55 6.53
C PRO A 234 4.55 16.98 6.76
N THR A 235 5.29 16.69 5.69
CA THR A 235 6.68 16.26 5.74
C THR A 235 7.48 16.85 4.59
N LYS A 236 8.77 17.11 4.84
CA LYS A 236 9.73 17.49 3.80
C LYS A 236 10.40 16.29 3.13
N ASN A 237 10.36 15.12 3.77
CA ASN A 237 10.97 13.90 3.27
C ASN A 237 9.91 13.00 2.63
N THR A 238 10.06 12.79 1.33
CA THR A 238 9.16 11.98 0.49
C THR A 238 9.80 10.66 0.05
N GLY A 239 10.85 10.21 0.75
CA GLY A 239 11.43 8.89 0.54
C GLY A 239 10.33 7.82 0.67
N ILE A 240 10.18 6.96 -0.34
CA ILE A 240 9.00 6.08 -0.43
C ILE A 240 8.89 5.12 0.77
N LEU A 241 9.99 4.47 1.14
CA LEU A 241 10.01 3.56 2.29
C LEU A 241 9.96 4.35 3.61
N HIS A 242 10.54 5.55 3.66
CA HIS A 242 10.36 6.43 4.79
C HIS A 242 8.88 6.77 5.00
N THR A 243 8.16 7.30 4.01
CA THR A 243 6.73 7.62 4.12
C THR A 243 5.89 6.40 4.49
N VAL A 244 6.24 5.21 4.00
CA VAL A 244 5.51 3.98 4.34
C VAL A 244 5.77 3.52 5.79
N TYR A 245 6.99 3.69 6.30
CA TYR A 245 7.43 3.11 7.58
C TYR A 245 7.72 4.12 8.70
N GLU A 246 7.60 5.43 8.44
CA GLU A 246 7.83 6.49 9.43
C GLU A 246 6.87 6.35 10.62
N ASP A 247 5.60 6.13 10.34
CA ASP A 247 4.58 5.79 11.33
C ASP A 247 3.82 4.53 10.93
N PHE A 248 4.49 3.38 11.00
CA PHE A 248 3.83 2.06 10.80
C PHE A 248 3.46 1.43 12.13
N THR A 249 2.72 2.21 12.92
CA THR A 249 2.18 1.82 14.22
C THR A 249 0.67 1.91 14.19
N ASP A 250 -0.02 0.87 14.66
CA ASP A 250 -1.48 0.82 14.64
C ASP A 250 -2.01 0.24 15.95
N ASN A 251 -3.04 0.87 16.51
CA ASN A 251 -3.75 0.35 17.68
C ASN A 251 -4.89 -0.55 17.23
N VAL A 252 -4.80 -1.85 17.51
CA VAL A 252 -5.72 -2.86 16.98
C VAL A 252 -6.44 -3.56 18.12
N THR A 253 -7.77 -3.67 18.00
CA THR A 253 -8.61 -4.46 18.90
C THR A 253 -9.11 -5.69 18.15
N VAL A 254 -8.92 -6.88 18.72
CA VAL A 254 -9.35 -8.16 18.13
C VAL A 254 -10.19 -8.99 19.10
N PHE A 255 -11.05 -9.86 18.58
CA PHE A 255 -11.76 -10.83 19.42
C PHE A 255 -10.83 -11.98 19.84
N THR A 256 -10.80 -12.35 21.12
CA THR A 256 -9.90 -13.41 21.61
C THR A 256 -10.60 -14.54 22.36
N GLN A 257 -11.84 -14.33 22.80
CA GLN A 257 -12.59 -15.33 23.56
C GLN A 257 -13.58 -16.14 22.71
N PRO A 258 -13.77 -17.44 23.03
CA PRO A 258 -14.79 -18.29 22.38
C PRO A 258 -16.23 -17.80 22.57
N SER A 259 -16.51 -17.01 23.62
CA SER A 259 -17.81 -16.38 23.87
C SER A 259 -18.27 -15.48 22.71
N ASN A 260 -17.33 -14.93 21.94
CA ASN A 260 -17.60 -14.14 20.74
C ASN A 260 -17.86 -15.00 19.49
N GLY A 261 -17.76 -16.32 19.62
CA GLY A 261 -17.87 -17.31 18.54
C GLY A 261 -16.52 -17.60 17.89
N ASP A 262 -16.23 -18.88 17.66
CA ASP A 262 -14.94 -19.35 17.13
C ASP A 262 -14.56 -18.73 15.77
N PHE A 263 -15.56 -18.36 14.95
CA PHE A 263 -15.37 -17.71 13.65
C PHE A 263 -15.02 -16.22 13.74
N LYS A 264 -15.10 -15.62 14.93
CA LYS A 264 -14.64 -14.25 15.20
C LYS A 264 -13.23 -14.20 15.77
N PHE A 265 -12.70 -15.33 16.26
CA PHE A 265 -11.39 -15.37 16.88
C PHE A 265 -10.32 -14.68 16.01
N PHE A 266 -9.58 -13.77 16.63
CA PHE A 266 -8.53 -12.95 16.04
C PHE A 266 -8.92 -12.08 14.84
N LYS A 267 -10.22 -11.86 14.63
CA LYS A 267 -10.68 -10.84 13.68
C LYS A 267 -10.65 -9.47 14.35
N ILE A 268 -10.32 -8.46 13.55
CA ILE A 268 -10.31 -7.06 13.96
C ILE A 268 -11.73 -6.63 14.29
N ASP A 269 -11.90 -6.05 15.47
CA ASP A 269 -13.09 -5.34 15.90
C ASP A 269 -12.95 -3.83 15.65
N GLN A 270 -11.79 -3.27 16.04
CA GLN A 270 -11.47 -1.86 15.88
C GLN A 270 -10.01 -1.66 15.47
N TYR A 271 -9.76 -0.55 14.79
CA TYR A 271 -8.45 -0.08 14.35
C TYR A 271 -8.38 1.42 14.64
N ASN A 272 -7.40 1.83 15.44
CA ASN A 272 -7.27 3.19 15.95
C ASN A 272 -8.58 3.74 16.57
N GLY A 273 -9.32 2.87 17.26
CA GLY A 273 -10.59 3.19 17.94
C GLY A 273 -11.83 3.23 17.04
N SER A 274 -11.72 2.91 15.74
CA SER A 274 -12.85 2.87 14.80
C SER A 274 -13.07 1.46 14.21
N PRO A 275 -14.32 1.04 13.92
CA PRO A 275 -14.59 -0.19 13.15
C PRO A 275 -14.23 -0.09 11.66
N GLY A 276 -13.92 1.12 11.17
CA GLY A 276 -13.50 1.44 9.81
C GLY A 276 -12.19 2.23 9.78
N LEU A 277 -11.73 2.55 8.57
CA LEU A 277 -10.54 3.39 8.39
C LEU A 277 -10.86 4.90 8.50
N ASN A 278 -12.15 5.27 8.43
CA ASN A 278 -12.64 6.64 8.34
C ASN A 278 -12.07 7.40 7.13
N LYS A 279 -11.90 6.70 6.00
CA LYS A 279 -11.31 7.23 4.75
C LYS A 279 -12.28 7.24 3.58
N TYR A 280 -13.30 6.39 3.59
CA TYR A 280 -14.26 6.28 2.50
C TYR A 280 -15.66 6.62 3.00
N GLU A 281 -16.44 7.31 2.15
CA GLU A 281 -17.81 7.71 2.49
C GLU A 281 -18.75 6.50 2.67
N ASN A 282 -18.54 5.44 1.87
CA ASN A 282 -19.35 4.24 1.95
C ASN A 282 -18.95 3.40 3.17
N PRO A 283 -19.83 3.23 4.19
CA PRO A 283 -19.47 2.54 5.42
C PRO A 283 -19.10 1.07 5.22
N LYS A 284 -19.66 0.42 4.19
CA LYS A 284 -19.37 -0.99 3.88
C LYS A 284 -17.95 -1.16 3.35
N CYS A 285 -17.48 -0.20 2.54
CA CYS A 285 -16.15 -0.24 1.96
C CYS A 285 -15.07 0.28 2.92
N ASP A 286 -15.44 1.25 3.76
CA ASP A 286 -14.59 1.75 4.83
C ASP A 286 -14.39 0.74 5.98
N SER A 287 -15.39 -0.12 6.21
CA SER A 287 -15.32 -1.13 7.25
C SER A 287 -14.17 -2.11 7.01
N ILE A 288 -13.42 -2.33 8.09
CA ILE A 288 -12.37 -3.35 8.17
C ILE A 288 -12.66 -4.36 9.28
N GLN A 289 -13.81 -4.21 9.94
CA GLN A 289 -14.25 -5.14 10.97
C GLN A 289 -14.39 -6.54 10.37
N GLY A 290 -13.90 -7.56 11.09
CA GLY A 290 -13.88 -8.93 10.60
C GLY A 290 -12.62 -9.29 9.78
N SER A 291 -11.74 -8.34 9.48
CA SER A 291 -10.46 -8.59 8.80
C SER A 291 -9.37 -9.07 9.76
N THR A 292 -8.18 -9.38 9.23
CA THR A 292 -6.99 -9.77 9.99
C THR A 292 -5.73 -9.13 9.42
N GLU A 293 -4.76 -8.85 10.29
CA GLU A 293 -3.39 -8.42 9.91
C GLU A 293 -2.52 -9.57 9.35
N GLY A 294 -3.05 -10.80 9.34
CA GLY A 294 -2.42 -11.98 8.77
C GLY A 294 -1.40 -12.69 9.67
N VAL A 295 -1.39 -12.41 10.97
CA VAL A 295 -0.57 -13.15 11.96
C VAL A 295 -1.34 -14.33 12.55
N HIS A 296 -2.64 -14.15 12.80
CA HIS A 296 -3.55 -15.20 13.25
C HIS A 296 -4.86 -15.11 12.47
N TYR A 297 -5.61 -16.21 12.48
CA TYR A 297 -6.89 -16.35 11.79
C TYR A 297 -7.93 -16.91 12.74
N HIS A 298 -9.20 -16.83 12.34
CA HIS A 298 -10.27 -17.49 13.08
C HIS A 298 -10.05 -19.00 13.14
N GLN A 299 -10.64 -19.63 14.14
CA GLN A 299 -10.45 -21.06 14.34
C GLN A 299 -11.23 -21.83 13.27
N ARG A 300 -10.73 -23.03 12.95
CA ARG A 300 -11.37 -23.97 12.00
C ARG A 300 -11.54 -23.39 10.58
N VAL A 301 -10.52 -22.66 10.10
CA VAL A 301 -10.45 -22.22 8.69
C VAL A 301 -10.65 -23.41 7.75
N ASN A 302 -11.48 -23.23 6.74
CA ASN A 302 -11.79 -24.23 5.72
C ASN A 302 -11.71 -23.61 4.31
N ARG A 303 -11.83 -24.44 3.28
CA ARG A 303 -11.65 -24.04 1.87
C ARG A 303 -12.71 -23.04 1.35
N ASN A 304 -13.89 -22.99 1.98
CA ASN A 304 -15.00 -22.13 1.56
C ASN A 304 -14.93 -20.73 2.20
N ASP A 305 -14.08 -20.55 3.21
CA ASP A 305 -13.96 -19.28 3.91
C ASP A 305 -13.41 -18.18 2.99
N THR A 306 -13.80 -16.95 3.28
CA THR A 306 -13.14 -15.75 2.75
C THR A 306 -12.41 -15.07 3.89
N ILE A 307 -11.09 -14.94 3.78
CA ILE A 307 -10.27 -14.26 4.77
C ILE A 307 -10.10 -12.82 4.32
N TYR A 308 -10.67 -11.87 5.05
CA TYR A 308 -10.42 -10.45 4.80
C TYR A 308 -9.08 -10.06 5.41
N TYR A 309 -8.17 -9.56 4.58
CA TYR A 309 -6.83 -9.16 4.99
C TYR A 309 -6.71 -7.64 4.99
N LEU A 310 -6.12 -7.08 6.04
CA LEU A 310 -5.83 -5.66 6.15
C LEU A 310 -4.32 -5.44 6.35
N ARG A 311 -3.78 -4.49 5.60
CA ARG A 311 -2.48 -3.88 5.85
C ARG A 311 -2.61 -2.40 5.56
N LYS A 312 -2.00 -1.53 6.38
CA LYS A 312 -2.00 -0.07 6.22
C LYS A 312 -1.69 0.35 4.77
N THR A 313 -0.74 -0.33 4.13
CA THR A 313 -0.31 -0.08 2.73
C THR A 313 -1.36 -0.36 1.66
N ILE A 314 -2.38 -1.17 1.95
CA ILE A 314 -3.46 -1.50 1.00
C ILE A 314 -4.61 -0.49 1.13
N CYS A 315 -4.71 0.19 2.28
CA CYS A 315 -5.75 1.18 2.58
C CYS A 315 -7.19 0.66 2.47
N ARG A 316 -7.41 -0.66 2.57
CA ARG A 316 -8.74 -1.31 2.66
C ARG A 316 -8.61 -2.78 3.05
N ALA A 317 -9.70 -3.38 3.53
CA ALA A 317 -9.78 -4.83 3.70
C ALA A 317 -9.95 -5.51 2.34
N VAL A 318 -9.10 -6.49 2.02
CA VAL A 318 -9.15 -7.24 0.76
C VAL A 318 -9.47 -8.72 0.96
N PRO A 319 -10.31 -9.32 0.11
CA PRO A 319 -10.69 -10.72 0.28
C PRO A 319 -9.60 -11.66 -0.26
N LEU A 320 -9.20 -12.61 0.58
CA LEU A 320 -8.37 -13.75 0.18
C LEU A 320 -9.24 -15.01 0.05
N ARG A 321 -9.00 -15.79 -1.00
CA ARG A 321 -9.72 -17.04 -1.28
C ARG A 321 -8.77 -18.22 -1.36
N TRP A 322 -9.25 -19.39 -0.98
CA TRP A 322 -8.50 -20.64 -1.11
C TRP A 322 -8.12 -20.88 -2.57
N LYS A 323 -6.85 -21.24 -2.79
CA LYS A 323 -6.31 -21.65 -4.08
C LYS A 323 -6.08 -23.16 -4.13
N ASN A 324 -5.32 -23.66 -3.16
CA ASN A 324 -4.93 -25.07 -3.10
C ASN A 324 -4.44 -25.44 -1.70
N ASP A 325 -4.43 -26.73 -1.42
CA ASP A 325 -3.78 -27.29 -0.24
C ASP A 325 -2.27 -27.36 -0.48
N MET A 326 -1.49 -27.26 0.59
CA MET A 326 -0.04 -27.39 0.56
C MET A 326 0.47 -28.07 1.83
N LEU A 327 1.70 -28.58 1.76
CA LEU A 327 2.40 -29.12 2.93
C LEU A 327 3.55 -28.17 3.26
N VAL A 328 3.56 -27.61 4.47
CA VAL A 328 4.68 -26.79 4.94
C VAL A 328 5.27 -27.41 6.18
N ARG A 329 6.56 -27.75 6.13
CA ARG A 329 7.28 -28.40 7.25
C ARG A 329 6.52 -29.63 7.79
N GLY A 330 5.90 -30.42 6.90
CA GLY A 330 5.13 -31.62 7.27
C GLY A 330 3.69 -31.35 7.74
N ILE A 331 3.25 -30.09 7.79
CA ILE A 331 1.91 -29.69 8.24
C ILE A 331 1.03 -29.38 7.03
N LYS A 332 -0.18 -29.93 6.99
CA LYS A 332 -1.18 -29.57 5.97
C LYS A 332 -1.66 -28.14 6.21
N ALA A 333 -1.55 -27.31 5.19
CA ALA A 333 -1.94 -25.91 5.21
C ALA A 333 -2.79 -25.57 3.98
N TYR A 334 -3.55 -24.49 4.09
CA TYR A 334 -4.34 -23.94 2.99
C TYR A 334 -3.69 -22.68 2.46
N LYS A 335 -3.43 -22.64 1.14
CA LYS A 335 -2.93 -21.43 0.48
C LYS A 335 -4.12 -20.55 0.10
N PHE A 336 -4.23 -19.40 0.75
CA PHE A 336 -5.16 -18.34 0.38
C PHE A 336 -4.43 -17.29 -0.46
N ILE A 337 -5.09 -16.78 -1.50
CA ILE A 337 -4.55 -15.76 -2.40
C ILE A 337 -5.52 -14.59 -2.56
N LEU A 338 -4.97 -13.43 -2.90
CA LEU A 338 -5.72 -12.30 -3.37
C LEU A 338 -6.30 -12.61 -4.76
N LEU A 339 -7.57 -12.28 -5.00
CA LEU A 339 -8.19 -12.51 -6.30
C LEU A 339 -7.72 -11.48 -7.32
N ASN A 340 -7.52 -11.90 -8.57
CA ASN A 340 -7.05 -11.01 -9.65
C ASN A 340 -7.98 -9.82 -9.89
N ASN A 341 -9.28 -10.00 -9.67
CA ASN A 341 -10.30 -8.95 -9.84
C ASN A 341 -10.51 -8.08 -8.60
N THR A 342 -9.64 -8.18 -7.58
CA THR A 342 -9.81 -7.43 -6.33
C THR A 342 -9.79 -5.91 -6.57
N TYR A 343 -9.04 -5.44 -7.56
CA TYR A 343 -8.93 -4.02 -7.93
C TYR A 343 -9.69 -3.68 -9.23
N ASP A 344 -10.58 -4.56 -9.67
CA ASP A 344 -11.43 -4.26 -10.82
C ASP A 344 -12.51 -3.27 -10.43
N ARG A 345 -12.84 -2.36 -11.35
CA ARG A 345 -13.93 -1.41 -11.17
C ARG A 345 -15.28 -2.11 -11.39
N PRO A 346 -16.34 -1.68 -10.68
CA PRO A 346 -17.68 -2.18 -10.92
C PRO A 346 -18.16 -1.79 -12.33
N GLU A 347 -19.09 -2.57 -12.87
CA GLU A 347 -19.71 -2.25 -14.17
C GLU A 347 -20.50 -0.94 -14.11
N VAL A 348 -21.12 -0.67 -12.96
CA VAL A 348 -21.82 0.58 -12.64
C VAL A 348 -20.83 1.50 -11.91
N PRO A 349 -20.38 2.61 -12.53
CA PRO A 349 -19.36 3.49 -11.94
C PRO A 349 -19.75 4.08 -10.58
N GLU A 350 -21.04 4.27 -10.33
CA GLU A 350 -21.59 4.78 -9.07
C GLU A 350 -21.41 3.81 -7.89
N ASP A 351 -21.20 2.51 -8.16
CA ASP A 351 -20.92 1.50 -7.14
C ASP A 351 -19.46 1.53 -6.68
N GLU A 352 -18.59 2.32 -7.33
CA GLU A 352 -17.20 2.48 -6.92
C GLU A 352 -17.12 3.31 -5.63
N CYS A 353 -16.82 2.60 -4.54
CA CYS A 353 -16.78 3.18 -3.21
C CYS A 353 -15.37 3.48 -2.69
N TYR A 354 -14.31 2.96 -3.33
CA TYR A 354 -12.92 3.25 -2.98
C TYR A 354 -12.39 4.43 -3.79
N ARG A 355 -13.12 5.56 -3.73
CA ARG A 355 -12.78 6.79 -4.42
C ARG A 355 -13.14 8.01 -3.58
N ASP A 356 -12.42 9.09 -3.80
CA ASP A 356 -12.90 10.43 -3.49
C ASP A 356 -13.83 10.87 -4.64
N PRO A 357 -15.07 11.32 -4.35
CA PRO A 357 -16.02 11.77 -5.35
C PRO A 357 -15.52 12.88 -6.28
N SER A 358 -14.55 13.67 -5.81
CA SER A 358 -13.98 14.85 -6.48
C SER A 358 -13.04 14.50 -7.63
N TYR A 359 -12.53 13.26 -7.68
CA TYR A 359 -11.59 12.82 -8.70
C TYR A 359 -12.22 11.85 -9.71
N PRO A 360 -11.71 11.81 -10.95
CA PRO A 360 -12.11 10.81 -11.93
C PRO A 360 -11.87 9.38 -11.45
N ILE A 361 -12.72 8.46 -11.89
CA ILE A 361 -12.57 7.04 -11.59
C ILE A 361 -11.31 6.49 -12.25
N LEU A 362 -10.46 5.87 -11.44
CA LEU A 362 -9.23 5.22 -11.90
C LEU A 362 -9.55 3.93 -12.71
N PRO A 363 -8.67 3.53 -13.65
CA PRO A 363 -8.84 2.28 -14.39
C PRO A 363 -8.85 1.04 -13.46
N SER A 364 -9.36 -0.09 -13.96
CA SER A 364 -9.25 -1.38 -13.25
C SER A 364 -7.79 -1.79 -13.06
N GLY A 365 -7.51 -2.45 -11.94
CA GLY A 365 -6.18 -2.95 -11.57
C GLY A 365 -5.33 -1.97 -10.76
N VAL A 366 -5.84 -0.76 -10.48
CA VAL A 366 -5.16 0.24 -9.63
C VAL A 366 -6.09 0.71 -8.51
N THR A 367 -5.54 1.19 -7.40
CA THR A 367 -6.30 1.77 -6.29
C THR A 367 -5.65 3.07 -5.86
N ASP A 368 -6.46 4.03 -5.44
CA ASP A 368 -5.96 5.18 -4.71
C ASP A 368 -5.68 4.76 -3.26
N VAL A 369 -4.53 5.17 -2.73
CA VAL A 369 -4.13 4.98 -1.33
C VAL A 369 -3.83 6.29 -0.65
N SER A 370 -3.95 7.42 -1.37
CA SER A 370 -3.72 8.76 -0.83
C SER A 370 -4.48 9.04 0.47
N PRO A 371 -5.73 8.55 0.69
CA PRO A 371 -6.44 8.80 1.95
C PRO A 371 -5.78 8.19 3.18
N CYS A 372 -4.93 7.15 3.03
CA CYS A 372 -4.22 6.55 4.17
C CYS A 372 -2.82 7.13 4.42
N TYR A 373 -2.29 7.92 3.49
CA TYR A 373 -0.92 8.45 3.56
C TYR A 373 -0.85 9.97 3.70
N TYR A 374 -1.88 10.70 3.26
CA TYR A 374 -1.83 12.16 3.12
C TYR A 374 -3.10 12.88 3.62
N SER A 375 -3.76 12.33 4.64
CA SER A 375 -5.04 12.82 5.20
C SER A 375 -4.91 13.46 6.58
#